data_AF-A0A4P7SLU4-F1
#
_entry.id   AF-A0A4P7SLU4-F1
#
_cell.length_a   1.000
_cell.length_b   1.000
_cell.length_c   1.000
_cell.angle_alpha   90.00
_cell.angle_beta   90.00
_cell.angle_gamma   90.00
#
_symmetry.space_group_name_H-M   'P 1'
#
loop_
_entity.id
_entity.type
_entity.pdbx_description
1 polymer ?
#
loop_
_entity_poly.entity_id
_entity_poly.type
_entity_poly.pdbx_seq_one_letter_code
_entity_poly.pdbx_strand_id
1 'polypeptide(L)' 'MTDTTTVRVRTSTRDDLNKLSAERGEPVEAVIRDGIALLRREQWRRQAEIDARAAAADPADRAEVASILADLAG' A
#
# COMPACT_ATOMS: atom_id res chain seq x y z
N MET A 1 -7.22 -16.64 -20.23
CA MET A 1 -6.76 -17.61 -19.22
C MET A 1 -5.99 -16.82 -18.19
N THR A 2 -6.32 -16.95 -16.91
CA THR A 2 -5.59 -16.25 -15.85
C THR A 2 -4.28 -16.99 -15.63
N ASP A 3 -3.14 -16.34 -15.90
CA ASP A 3 -1.83 -16.92 -15.64
C ASP A 3 -1.70 -17.23 -14.15
N THR A 4 -1.34 -18.47 -13.86
CA THR A 4 -1.13 -18.96 -12.49
C THR A 4 0.34 -19.26 -12.31
N THR A 5 0.90 -18.90 -11.15
CA THR A 5 2.29 -19.16 -10.80
C THR A 5 2.36 -19.70 -9.38
N THR A 6 3.28 -20.63 -9.16
CA THR A 6 3.55 -21.20 -7.84
C THR A 6 4.76 -20.52 -7.22
N VAL A 7 4.60 -20.04 -5.98
CA VAL A 7 5.68 -19.42 -5.21
C VAL A 7 6.06 -20.32 -4.04
N ARG A 8 7.36 -20.56 -3.89
CA ARG A 8 7.87 -21.33 -2.74
C ARG A 8 7.90 -20.43 -1.52
N VAL A 9 7.23 -20.87 -0.45
CA VAL A 9 7.22 -20.22 0.86
C VAL A 9 7.69 -21.20 1.93
N ARG A 10 7.94 -20.70 3.14
CA ARG A 10 8.16 -21.58 4.29
C ARG A 10 6.88 -22.35 4.58
N THR A 11 7.01 -23.57 5.08
CA THR A 11 5.86 -24.42 5.46
C THR A 11 4.93 -23.70 6.44
N SER A 12 5.50 -23.04 7.46
CA SER A 12 4.71 -22.27 8.43
C SER A 12 3.85 -21.18 7.77
N THR A 13 4.42 -20.43 6.82
CA THR A 13 3.69 -19.39 6.10
C THR A 13 2.56 -19.96 5.26
N ARG A 14 2.76 -21.10 4.60
CA ARG A 14 1.70 -21.79 3.86
C ARG A 14 0.58 -22.23 4.80
N ASP A 15 0.94 -22.78 5.95
CA ASP A 15 -0.04 -23.28 6.92
C ASP A 15 -0.83 -22.13 7.55
N ASP A 16 -0.19 -20.99 7.83
CA ASP A 16 -0.84 -19.75 8.26
C ASP A 16 -1.83 -19.22 7.20
N LEU A 17 -1.45 -19.22 5.92
CA LEU A 17 -2.33 -18.81 4.82
C LEU A 17 -3.54 -19.74 4.67
N ASN A 18 -3.34 -21.05 4.80
CA ASN A 18 -4.43 -22.03 4.78
C ASN A 18 -5.39 -21.83 5.96
N LYS A 19 -4.86 -21.56 7.15
CA LYS A 19 -5.67 -21.26 8.33
C LYS A 19 -6.49 -19.99 8.12
N LEU A 20 -5.88 -18.91 7.63
CA LEU A 20 -6.57 -17.65 7.36
C LEU A 20 -7.64 -17.79 6.27
N SER A 21 -7.37 -18.58 5.23
CA SER A 21 -8.33 -18.95 4.19
C SER A 21 -9.54 -19.68 4.78
N ALA A 22 -9.30 -20.66 5.66
CA ALA A 22 -10.37 -21.38 6.34
C ALA A 22 -11.20 -20.49 7.27
N GLU A 23 -10.56 -19.60 8.03
CA GLU A 23 -11.24 -18.64 8.93
C GLU A 23 -12.16 -17.67 8.17
N ARG A 24 -11.75 -17.27 6.95
CA ARG A 24 -12.53 -16.34 6.11
C ARG A 24 -13.54 -17.04 5.20
N GLY A 25 -13.45 -18.35 5.02
CA GLY A 25 -14.26 -19.09 4.05
C GLY A 25 -13.93 -18.71 2.60
N GLU A 26 -12.70 -18.28 2.32
CA GLU A 26 -12.24 -17.79 1.02
C GLU A 26 -11.07 -18.65 0.51
N PRO A 27 -10.88 -18.78 -0.81
CA PRO A 27 -9.71 -19.48 -1.35
C PRO A 27 -8.41 -18.73 -1.02
N VAL A 28 -7.32 -19.48 -0.82
CA VAL A 28 -6.00 -18.93 -0.45
C VAL A 28 -5.52 -17.86 -1.44
N GLU A 29 -5.84 -18.00 -2.73
CA GLU A 29 -5.50 -17.03 -3.77
C GLU A 29 -6.22 -15.68 -3.62
N ALA A 30 -7.42 -15.66 -3.02
CA ALA A 30 -8.11 -14.42 -2.69
C ALA A 30 -7.41 -13.71 -1.53
N VAL A 31 -7.10 -14.48 -0.47
CA VAL A 31 -6.37 -13.98 0.70
C VAL A 31 -5.00 -13.39 0.31
N ILE A 32 -4.26 -14.07 -0.57
CA ILE A 32 -2.98 -13.59 -1.08
C ILE A 32 -3.15 -12.28 -1.88
N ARG A 33 -4.16 -12.21 -2.76
CA ARG A 33 -4.43 -11.00 -3.56
C ARG A 33 -4.75 -9.80 -2.68
N ASP A 34 -5.59 -9.98 -1.66
CA ASP A 34 -5.94 -8.93 -0.72
C ASP A 34 -4.72 -8.45 0.07
N GLY A 35 -3.88 -9.39 0.53
CA GLY A 35 -2.62 -9.07 1.20
C GLY A 35 -1.68 -8.23 0.32
N ILE A 36 -1.55 -8.58 -0.97
CA ILE A 36 -0.74 -7.82 -1.93
C ILE A 36 -1.33 -6.41 -2.16
N ALA A 37 -2.65 -6.29 -2.28
CA ALA A 37 -3.31 -4.99 -2.45
C ALA A 37 -3.08 -4.08 -1.23
N LEU A 38 -3.18 -4.62 -0.02
CA LEU A 38 -2.89 -3.90 1.22
C LEU A 38 -1.44 -3.42 1.27
N LEU A 39 -0.48 -4.30 0.96
CA LEU A 39 0.95 -3.95 0.92
C LEU A 39 1.24 -2.81 -0.08
N ARG A 40 0.65 -2.87 -1.29
CA ARG A 40 0.81 -1.79 -2.29
C ARG A 40 0.26 -0.46 -1.77
N ARG A 41 -0.91 -0.49 -1.13
CA ARG A 41 -1.52 0.73 -0.55
C ARG A 41 -0.66 1.31 0.57
N GLU A 42 -0.05 0.48 1.40
CA GLU A 42 0.88 0.92 2.44
C GLU A 42 2.16 1.51 1.86
N GLN A 43 2.72 0.90 0.80
CA GLN A 43 3.88 1.43 0.09
C GLN A 43 3.58 2.81 -0.51
N TRP A 44 2.43 2.98 -1.17
CA TRP A 44 2.01 4.28 -1.70
C TRP A 44 1.83 5.33 -0.61
N ARG A 45 1.25 4.97 0.54
CA ARG A 45 1.15 5.90 1.68
C ARG A 45 2.52 6.34 2.20
N ARG A 46 3.44 5.39 2.41
CA ARG A 46 4.80 5.72 2.86
C ARG A 46 5.55 6.58 1.84
N GLN A 47 5.38 6.31 0.55
CA GLN A 47 6.00 7.13 -0.49
C GLN A 47 5.44 8.55 -0.48
N ALA A 48 4.12 8.71 -0.38
CA ALA A 48 3.50 10.03 -0.28
C ALA A 48 3.97 10.81 0.98
N GLU A 49 4.16 10.13 2.11
CA GLU A 49 4.74 10.74 3.32
C GLU A 49 6.19 11.22 3.10
N ILE A 50 7.00 10.43 2.39
CA ILE A 50 8.38 10.80 2.02
C ILE A 50 8.35 12.01 1.09
N ASP A 51 7.51 11.99 0.06
CA ASP A 51 7.41 13.05 -0.95
C ASP A 51 6.89 14.35 -0.31
N ALA A 52 5.88 14.27 0.54
CA ALA A 52 5.38 15.43 1.29
C ALA A 52 6.43 16.01 2.23
N ARG A 53 7.25 15.15 2.88
CA ARG A 53 8.35 15.62 3.72
C ARG A 53 9.46 16.29 2.90
N ALA A 54 9.73 15.79 1.70
CA ALA A 54 10.70 16.39 0.78
C ALA A 54 10.20 17.76 0.28
N ALA A 55 8.95 17.85 -0.18
CA ALA A 55 8.33 19.11 -0.60
C ALA A 55 8.28 20.14 0.54
N ALA A 56 7.96 19.72 1.77
CA ALA A 56 7.98 20.61 2.93
C ALA A 56 9.39 21.11 3.29
N ALA A 57 10.45 20.39 2.88
CA ALA A 57 11.82 20.84 3.07
C ALA A 57 12.27 21.85 2.00
N ASP A 58 11.65 21.85 0.82
CA ASP A 58 11.92 22.82 -0.24
C ASP A 58 11.28 24.19 0.08
N PRO A 59 12.07 25.27 0.15
CA PRO A 59 11.53 26.62 0.32
C PRO A 59 10.60 27.08 -0.81
N ALA A 60 10.80 26.61 -2.05
CA ALA A 60 9.97 26.98 -3.20
C ALA A 60 8.59 26.32 -3.13
N ASP A 61 8.54 25.01 -2.86
CA ASP A 61 7.28 24.28 -2.72
C ASP A 61 6.46 24.80 -1.52
N ARG A 62 7.12 25.19 -0.42
CA ARG A 62 6.43 25.85 0.70
C ARG A 62 5.81 27.19 0.33
N ALA A 63 6.47 27.98 -0.50
CA ALA A 63 5.94 29.26 -0.96
C ALA A 63 4.73 29.06 -1.90
N GLU A 64 4.78 28.04 -2.76
CA GLU A 64 3.67 27.66 -3.64
C GLU A 64 2.44 27.18 -2.83
N VAL A 65 2.63 26.27 -1.87
CA VAL A 65 1.55 25.80 -0.99
C VAL A 65 0.94 26.95 -0.17
N ALA A 66 1.78 27.85 0.35
CA ALA A 66 1.31 29.03 1.07
C ALA A 66 0.48 29.97 0.17
N SER A 67 0.87 30.14 -1.09
CA SER A 67 0.10 30.91 -2.07
C SER A 67 -1.27 30.29 -2.34
N ILE A 68 -1.33 28.97 -2.58
CA ILE A 68 -2.59 28.26 -2.82
C ILE A 68 -3.52 28.34 -1.61
N LEU A 69 -2.98 28.21 -0.39
CA LEU A 69 -3.78 28.34 0.84
C LEU A 69 -4.28 29.77 1.06
N ALA A 70 -3.49 30.79 0.69
CA ALA A 70 -3.92 32.18 0.75
C ALA A 70 -5.05 32.46 -0.25
N ASP A 71 -4.97 31.92 -1.46
CA ASP A 71 -6.03 32.05 -2.48
C ASP A 71 -7.32 31.30 -2.07
N LEU A 72 -7.22 30.19 -1.33
CA LEU A 72 -8.38 29.43 -0.87
C LEU A 72 -9.05 30.04 0.37
N ALA A 73 -8.31 30.82 1.16
CA ALA A 73 -8.80 31.51 2.35
C ALA A 73 -9.34 32.93 2.06
N GLY A 74 -9.14 33.43 0.83
CA GLY A 74 -9.72 34.66 0.29
C GLY A 74 -10.96 34.41 -0.56
#